data_AF-A0A7L2LZD8-F1
#
_entry.id   AF-A0A7L2LZD8-F1
#
_cell.length_a   1.000
_cell.length_b   1.000
_cell.length_c   1.000
_cell.angle_alpha   90.00
_cell.angle_beta   90.00
_cell.angle_gamma   90.00
#
_symmetry.space_group_name_H-M   'P 1'
#
loop_
_entity.id
_entity.type
_entity.pdbx_description
1 polymer ?
#
loop_
_entity_poly.entity_id
_entity_poly.type
_entity_poly.pdbx_seq_one_letter_code
_entity_poly.pdbx_strand_id
1 'polypeptide(L)'
;RFVPKRMVPFSFPLSKCALWDPVPMGDVIGTHITYYRNPRLSLVEKTLRLAYRHAKQNEKKPFSCFLLGTLAADEDGEGITLTIDRFDPGREV
;
A
#
# COMPACT_ATOMS: atom_id res chain seq x y z
N ARG A 1 -3.80 19.50 -17.37
CA ARG A 1 -2.48 19.09 -17.90
C ARG A 1 -1.54 18.91 -16.70
N PHE A 2 -1.30 17.67 -16.28
CA PHE A 2 -0.25 17.37 -15.30
C PHE A 2 1.10 17.50 -16.02
N VAL A 3 1.94 18.43 -15.57
CA VAL A 3 3.33 18.49 -16.00
C VAL A 3 4.10 17.56 -15.08
N PRO A 4 4.69 16.45 -15.55
CA PRO A 4 5.47 15.59 -14.69
C PRO A 4 6.65 16.41 -14.18
N LYS A 5 6.80 16.53 -12.85
CA LYS A 5 8.01 17.10 -12.23
C LYS A 5 9.18 16.30 -12.81
N ARG A 6 10.05 16.95 -13.58
CA ARG A 6 11.32 16.36 -14.03
C ARG A 6 12.02 15.85 -12.77
N MET A 7 12.23 14.53 -12.68
CA MET A 7 13.06 13.95 -11.63
C MET A 7 14.44 14.60 -11.74
N VAL A 8 14.84 15.30 -10.67
CA VAL A 8 16.21 15.79 -10.56
C VAL A 8 17.08 14.55 -10.29
N PRO A 9 18.14 14.30 -11.07
CA PRO A 9 19.03 13.18 -10.81
C PRO A 9 19.57 13.28 -9.38
N PHE A 10 19.54 12.18 -8.63
CA PHE A 10 20.28 12.08 -7.38
C PHE A 10 21.76 12.29 -7.69
N SER A 11 22.38 13.30 -7.09
CA SER A 11 23.82 13.47 -7.13
C SER A 11 24.43 12.68 -5.97
N PHE A 12 24.90 11.48 -6.28
CA PHE A 12 25.77 10.74 -5.38
C PHE A 12 27.14 11.44 -5.32
N PRO A 13 27.88 11.34 -4.19
CA PRO A 13 29.26 11.78 -4.15
C PRO A 13 30.01 11.20 -5.34
N LEU A 14 30.89 11.98 -5.99
CA LEU A 14 31.67 11.52 -7.13
C LEU A 14 32.46 10.26 -6.72
N SER A 15 31.94 9.08 -7.05
CA SER A 15 32.70 7.85 -6.95
C SER A 15 33.81 7.95 -7.99
N LYS A 16 35.05 7.65 -7.59
CA LYS A 16 36.20 7.71 -8.51
C LYS A 16 36.09 6.74 -9.68
N CYS A 17 35.19 5.75 -9.58
CA CYS A 17 34.90 4.75 -10.61
C CYS A 17 33.38 4.59 -10.73
N ALA A 18 32.88 4.42 -11.97
CA ALA A 18 31.52 3.94 -12.23
C ALA A 18 31.50 2.41 -12.06
N LEU A 19 30.52 1.88 -11.35
CA LEU A 19 30.36 0.43 -11.12
C LEU A 19 29.62 -0.29 -12.26
N TRP A 20 28.94 0.47 -13.13
CA TRP A 20 28.22 -0.02 -14.31
C TRP A 20 28.17 1.09 -15.37
N ASP A 21 27.85 0.71 -16.62
CA ASP A 21 27.57 1.65 -17.71
C ASP A 21 26.17 2.25 -17.54
N PRO A 22 26.01 3.58 -17.34
CA PRO A 22 24.71 4.21 -17.14
C PRO A 22 23.96 4.50 -18.45
N VAL A 23 24.50 4.13 -19.62
CA VAL A 23 23.85 4.36 -20.92
C VAL A 23 22.47 3.66 -20.93
N PRO A 24 21.35 4.40 -21.14
CA PRO A 24 20.03 3.80 -21.18
C PRO A 24 19.90 2.79 -22.33
N MET A 25 19.52 1.57 -21.99
CA MET A 25 19.21 0.51 -22.95
C MET A 25 17.69 0.25 -22.94
N GLY A 26 16.96 0.91 -23.84
CA GLY A 26 15.51 0.81 -23.97
C GLY A 26 14.73 2.01 -23.43
N ASP A 27 13.41 1.86 -23.38
CA ASP A 27 12.50 2.93 -22.94
C ASP A 27 12.46 3.06 -21.41
N VAL A 28 12.23 4.28 -20.93
CA VAL A 28 12.05 4.56 -19.51
C VAL A 28 10.65 4.13 -19.08
N ILE A 29 10.57 3.27 -18.06
CA ILE A 29 9.29 2.80 -17.50
C ILE A 29 9.05 3.44 -16.13
N GLY A 30 7.86 4.01 -15.95
CA GLY A 30 7.40 4.49 -14.65
C GLY A 30 6.85 3.34 -13.82
N THR A 31 7.38 3.13 -12.61
CA THR A 31 6.90 2.09 -11.69
C THR A 31 6.05 2.71 -10.58
N HIS A 32 4.78 2.32 -10.47
CA HIS A 32 3.92 2.73 -9.37
C HIS A 32 2.91 1.62 -9.03
N ILE A 33 2.61 1.42 -7.74
CA ILE A 33 1.70 0.36 -7.29
C ILE A 33 0.27 0.51 -7.83
N THR A 34 -0.10 1.73 -8.23
CA THR A 34 -1.41 2.04 -8.84
C THR A 34 -1.27 2.55 -10.27
N TYR A 35 -0.19 2.20 -10.97
CA TYR A 35 0.09 2.73 -12.31
C TYR A 35 -1.04 2.41 -13.31
N TYR A 36 -1.51 1.16 -13.29
CA TYR A 36 -2.52 0.68 -14.23
C TYR A 36 -3.95 0.76 -13.67
N ARG A 37 -4.14 0.45 -12.37
CA ARG A 37 -5.46 0.47 -11.72
C ARG A 37 -5.42 1.05 -10.32
N ASN A 38 -6.57 1.55 -9.87
CA ASN A 38 -6.78 1.94 -8.48
C ASN A 38 -6.81 0.71 -7.57
N PRO A 39 -6.32 0.83 -6.32
CA PRO A 39 -6.38 -0.26 -5.37
C PRO A 39 -7.83 -0.58 -5.01
N ARG A 40 -8.15 -1.88 -4.92
CA ARG A 40 -9.47 -2.36 -4.52
C ARG A 40 -9.45 -2.72 -3.05
N LEU A 41 -10.53 -2.38 -2.36
CA LEU A 41 -10.75 -2.77 -0.97
C LEU A 41 -11.98 -3.68 -0.90
N SER A 42 -11.78 -4.90 -0.41
CA SER A 42 -12.86 -5.83 -0.09
C SER A 42 -12.94 -5.99 1.42
N LEU A 43 -14.13 -5.79 2.00
CA LEU A 43 -14.36 -5.93 3.43
C LEU A 43 -15.44 -6.99 3.67
N VAL A 44 -15.10 -8.03 4.42
CA VAL A 44 -16.06 -9.05 4.83
C VAL A 44 -16.97 -8.47 5.91
N GLU A 45 -18.30 -8.49 5.71
CA GLU A 45 -19.20 -7.78 6.63
C GLU A 45 -19.26 -8.42 8.04
N LYS A 46 -18.96 -9.71 8.17
CA LYS A 46 -18.70 -10.37 9.47
C LYS A 46 -17.64 -9.62 10.29
N THR A 47 -16.54 -9.21 9.65
CA THR A 47 -15.43 -8.49 10.29
C THR A 47 -15.90 -7.14 10.83
N LEU A 48 -16.67 -6.41 10.03
CA LEU A 48 -17.23 -5.12 10.44
C LEU A 48 -18.24 -5.27 11.59
N ARG A 49 -19.09 -6.29 11.54
CA ARG A 49 -20.04 -6.59 12.64
C ARG A 49 -19.33 -6.90 13.95
N LEU A 50 -18.21 -7.63 13.91
CA LEU A 50 -17.40 -7.91 15.11
C LEU A 50 -16.80 -6.62 15.68
N ALA A 51 -16.23 -5.77 14.84
CA ALA A 51 -15.71 -4.48 15.26
C ALA A 51 -16.78 -3.59 15.89
N TYR A 52 -17.96 -3.49 15.25
CA TYR A 52 -19.10 -2.74 15.76
C TYR A 52 -19.60 -3.27 17.11
N ARG A 53 -19.75 -4.60 17.24
CA ARG A 53 -20.18 -5.23 18.50
C ARG A 53 -19.19 -4.94 19.62
N HIS A 54 -17.89 -5.07 19.34
CA HIS A 54 -16.86 -4.81 20.34
C HIS A 54 -16.84 -3.32 20.74
N ALA A 55 -16.98 -2.41 19.77
CA ALA A 55 -17.09 -0.97 20.04
C ALA A 55 -18.28 -0.63 20.96
N LYS A 56 -19.42 -1.29 20.80
CA LYS A 56 -20.60 -1.09 21.67
C LYS A 56 -20.42 -1.62 23.08
N GLN A 57 -19.61 -2.67 23.25
CA GLN A 57 -19.36 -3.30 24.54
C GLN A 57 -18.18 -2.65 25.28
N ASN A 58 -17.36 -1.85 24.58
CA ASN A 58 -16.19 -1.23 25.16
C ASN A 58 -16.55 0.09 25.84
N GLU A 59 -16.16 0.23 27.11
CA GLU A 59 -16.40 1.44 27.90
C GLU A 59 -15.41 2.57 27.55
N LYS A 60 -14.25 2.24 26.98
CA LYS A 60 -13.22 3.21 26.58
C LYS A 60 -13.66 3.97 25.33
N LYS A 61 -13.73 5.29 25.45
CA LYS A 61 -13.98 6.21 24.35
C LYS A 61 -12.81 7.18 24.21
N PRO A 62 -12.20 7.34 23.02
CA PRO A 62 -12.56 6.70 21.75
C PRO A 62 -12.18 5.20 21.69
N PHE A 63 -13.05 4.40 21.07
CA PHE A 63 -12.77 2.99 20.79
C PHE A 63 -11.74 2.87 19.66
N SER A 64 -10.71 2.04 19.86
CA SER A 64 -9.69 1.72 18.87
C SER A 64 -9.60 0.21 18.67
N CYS A 65 -9.36 -0.23 17.44
CA CYS A 65 -9.14 -1.64 17.09
C CYS A 65 -8.35 -1.74 15.79
N PHE A 66 -7.99 -2.97 15.43
CA PHE A 66 -7.28 -3.30 14.20
C PHE A 66 -8.16 -4.16 13.28
N LEU A 67 -8.06 -3.89 11.99
CA LEU A 67 -8.61 -4.75 10.95
C LEU A 67 -7.44 -5.36 10.19
N LEU A 68 -7.47 -6.68 10.06
CA LEU A 68 -6.41 -7.45 9.43
C LEU A 68 -6.92 -8.04 8.12
N GLY A 69 -6.00 -8.17 7.17
CA GLY A 69 -6.32 -8.60 5.82
C GLY A 69 -5.11 -9.07 5.05
N THR A 70 -5.32 -9.34 3.78
CA THR A 70 -4.30 -9.80 2.83
C THR A 70 -4.27 -8.84 1.65
N LEU A 71 -3.07 -8.41 1.27
CA LEU A 71 -2.82 -7.64 0.05
C LEU A 71 -2.32 -8.60 -1.03
N ALA A 72 -2.97 -8.60 -2.18
CA ALA A 72 -2.59 -9.42 -3.34
C ALA A 72 -2.57 -8.58 -4.61
N ALA A 73 -1.67 -8.91 -5.54
CA ALA A 73 -1.77 -8.43 -6.91
C ALA A 73 -2.84 -9.23 -7.66
N ASP A 74 -3.52 -8.58 -8.60
CA ASP A 74 -4.45 -9.24 -9.51
C ASP A 74 -3.66 -10.18 -10.46
N GLU A 75 -4.33 -11.18 -11.05
CA GLU A 75 -3.67 -12.22 -11.88
C GLU A 75 -2.91 -11.64 -13.08
N ASP A 76 -3.35 -10.50 -13.60
CA ASP A 76 -2.71 -9.81 -14.72
C ASP A 76 -1.61 -8.82 -14.28
N GLY A 77 -1.36 -8.67 -12.98
CA GLY A 77 -0.34 -7.77 -12.43
C GLY A 77 -0.68 -6.28 -12.53
N GLU A 78 -1.87 -5.93 -13.03
CA GLU A 78 -2.26 -4.55 -13.33
C GLU A 78 -3.03 -3.88 -12.18
N GLY A 79 -3.38 -4.65 -11.14
CA GLY A 79 -4.12 -4.16 -9.99
C GLY A 79 -3.66 -4.77 -8.67
N ILE A 80 -4.08 -4.14 -7.58
CA ILE A 80 -3.89 -4.65 -6.22
C ILE A 80 -5.21 -4.65 -5.47
N THR A 81 -5.44 -5.70 -4.71
CA THR A 81 -6.65 -5.87 -3.89
C THR A 81 -6.25 -6.14 -2.44
N LEU A 82 -6.76 -5.30 -1.53
CA LEU A 82 -6.71 -5.52 -0.08
C LEU A 82 -8.03 -6.17 0.37
N THR A 83 -7.96 -7.38 0.89
CA THR A 83 -9.10 -8.09 1.46
C THR A 83 -9.02 -8.07 2.98
N ILE A 84 -9.96 -7.41 3.64
CA ILE A 84 -10.09 -7.33 5.10
C ILE A 84 -11.10 -8.37 5.57
N ASP A 85 -10.63 -9.38 6.29
CA ASP A 85 -11.39 -10.57 6.68
C ASP A 85 -11.26 -10.91 8.17
N ARG A 86 -10.44 -10.16 8.92
CA ARG A 86 -10.15 -10.43 10.33
C ARG A 86 -10.26 -9.17 11.18
N PHE A 87 -10.87 -9.33 12.35
CA PHE A 87 -10.99 -8.29 13.37
C PHE A 87 -10.04 -8.62 14.52
N ASP A 88 -9.32 -7.62 15.01
CA ASP A 88 -8.45 -7.72 16.18
C ASP A 88 -8.73 -6.53 17.12
N PRO A 89 -9.22 -6.76 18.36
CA PRO A 89 -9.47 -5.68 19.32
C PRO A 89 -8.17 -5.01 19.84
N GLY A 90 -7.00 -5.58 19.56
CA GLY A 90 -5.74 -5.16 20.15
C GLY A 90 -5.58 -5.66 21.59
N ARG A 91 -4.41 -5.37 22.18
CA ARG A 91 -4.08 -5.70 23.58
C ARG A 91 -3.43 -4.47 24.22
N GLU A 92 -3.63 -4.31 25.52
CA GLU A 92 -2.86 -3.35 26.31
C GLU A 92 -1.41 -3.85 26.43
N VAL A 93 -0.45 -2.93 26.37
CA VAL A 93 0.99 -3.19 26.50
C VAL A 93 1.48 -2.66 27.83
#